data_AF-A0A0E9M1R3-F1
#
_entry.id   AF-A0A0E9M1R3-F1
#
_cell.length_a   1.000
_cell.length_b   1.000
_cell.length_c   1.000
_cell.angle_alpha   90.00
_cell.angle_beta   90.00
_cell.angle_gamma   90.00
#
_symmetry.space_group_name_H-M   'P 1'
#
loop_
_entity.id
_entity.type
_entity.pdbx_description
1 polymer ?
#
loop_
_entity_poly.entity_id
_entity_poly.type
_entity_poly.pdbx_seq_one_letter_code
_entity_poly.pdbx_strand_id
1 'polypeptide(L)'
;MKRLTLILAMAVIVLSAKAQNNESGNIRAGAGLVYATDINNLGVAFKGVYTFTPEWEGAFGFTHILKKDYVSYNVIDLDAQYIFSQSGDQISFFAIGGLAITYARIGATAQYAF
;
A
#
# COMPACT_ATOMS: atom_id res chain seq x y z
N MET A 1 -22.75 7.08 -14.82
CA MET A 1 -21.36 7.53 -14.55
C MET A 1 -21.24 8.48 -13.36
N LYS A 2 -22.04 9.56 -13.26
CA LYS A 2 -21.93 10.53 -12.15
C LYS A 2 -22.18 9.92 -10.75
N ARG A 3 -23.17 9.01 -10.63
CA ARG A 3 -23.54 8.35 -9.37
C ARG A 3 -22.44 7.41 -8.83
N LEU A 4 -21.79 6.66 -9.72
CA LEU A 4 -20.69 5.74 -9.34
C LEU A 4 -19.46 6.51 -8.85
N THR A 5 -19.15 7.62 -9.52
CA THR A 5 -18.04 8.51 -9.15
C THR A 5 -18.30 9.16 -7.79
N LEU A 6 -19.55 9.54 -7.50
CA LEU A 6 -19.96 10.08 -6.21
C LEU A 6 -19.85 9.05 -5.09
N ILE A 7 -20.27 7.81 -5.34
CA ILE A 7 -20.17 6.70 -4.38
C ILE A 7 -18.70 6.39 -4.07
N LEU A 8 -17.82 6.41 -5.08
CA LEU A 8 -16.38 6.20 -4.90
C LEU A 8 -15.75 7.34 -4.09
N ALA A 9 -16.10 8.60 -4.38
CA ALA A 9 -15.64 9.75 -3.60
C ALA A 9 -16.13 9.70 -2.15
N MET A 10 -17.38 9.30 -1.91
CA MET A 10 -17.92 9.11 -0.56
C MET A 10 -17.23 7.95 0.17
N ALA A 11 -16.92 6.85 -0.51
CA ALA A 11 -16.17 5.74 0.07
C ALA A 11 -14.75 6.17 0.52
N VAL A 12 -14.06 6.98 -0.29
CA VAL A 12 -12.74 7.54 0.08
C VAL A 12 -12.85 8.45 1.31
N ILE A 13 -13.90 9.27 1.41
CA ILE A 13 -14.12 10.16 2.57
C ILE A 13 -14.44 9.38 3.85
N VAL A 14 -15.24 8.31 3.76
CA VAL A 14 -15.60 7.46 4.91
C VAL A 14 -14.40 6.65 5.43
N LEU A 15 -13.50 6.22 4.54
CA LEU A 15 -12.26 5.53 4.93
C LEU A 15 -11.29 6.46 5.68
N SER A 16 -11.26 7.75 5.35
CA SER A 16 -10.44 8.74 6.05
C SER A 16 -10.94 9.10 7.46
N ALA A 17 -12.24 8.89 7.74
CA ALA A 17 -12.86 9.26 9.03
C ALA A 17 -12.62 8.23 10.16
N LYS A 18 -12.11 7.03 9.85
CA LYS A 18 -11.86 5.96 10.83
C LYS A 18 -10.46 6.01 11.47
N ALA A 19 -9.65 7.03 11.18
CA ALA A 19 -8.27 7.12 11.65
C ALA A 19 -8.08 7.74 13.05
N GLN A 20 -9.15 8.08 13.79
CA GLN A 20 -9.06 8.93 15.00
C GLN A 20 -9.61 8.31 16.31
N ASN A 21 -9.76 6.99 16.41
CA ASN A 21 -10.03 6.36 17.70
C ASN A 21 -8.77 5.65 18.21
N ASN A 22 -7.96 6.39 18.95
CA ASN A 22 -6.79 5.93 19.70
C ASN A 22 -7.23 5.16 20.96
N GLU A 23 -7.71 3.94 20.78
CA GLU A 23 -7.57 2.88 21.79
C GLU A 23 -6.71 1.78 21.16
N SER A 24 -5.39 1.88 21.37
CA SER A 24 -4.41 0.77 21.26
C SER A 24 -4.66 -0.23 20.13
N GLY A 25 -4.99 0.27 18.94
CA GLY A 25 -5.06 -0.54 17.74
C GLY A 25 -3.64 -0.92 17.36
N ASN A 26 -3.19 -2.11 17.78
CA ASN A 26 -1.92 -2.68 17.30
C ASN A 26 -1.89 -2.82 15.78
N ILE A 27 -3.01 -2.63 15.07
CA ILE A 27 -3.09 -2.71 13.61
C ILE A 27 -3.32 -1.33 13.02
N ARG A 28 -2.45 -0.96 12.08
CA ARG A 28 -2.63 0.19 11.18
C ARG A 28 -2.68 -0.32 9.74
N ALA A 29 -3.52 0.29 8.91
CA ALA A 29 -3.59 -0.04 7.49
C ALA A 29 -3.73 1.23 6.66
N GLY A 30 -3.11 1.25 5.49
CA GLY A 30 -3.14 2.38 4.57
C GLY A 30 -3.04 1.93 3.13
N ALA A 31 -3.52 2.78 2.23
CA ALA A 31 -3.34 2.61 0.79
C ALA A 31 -2.82 3.91 0.19
N GLY A 32 -2.11 3.81 -0.93
CA GLY A 32 -1.50 4.96 -1.58
C GLY A 32 -1.17 4.71 -3.04
N LEU A 33 -0.72 5.78 -3.70
CA LEU A 33 -0.15 5.71 -5.04
C LEU A 33 1.36 5.59 -4.95
N VAL A 34 1.94 4.79 -5.84
CA VAL A 34 3.39 4.64 -5.99
C VAL A 34 3.76 4.94 -7.44
N TYR A 35 4.93 5.54 -7.64
CA TYR A 35 5.51 5.70 -8.96
C TYR A 35 6.78 4.86 -9.04
N ALA A 36 6.75 3.82 -9.89
CA ALA A 36 7.91 2.96 -10.12
C ALA A 36 8.79 3.61 -11.18
N THR A 37 9.91 4.21 -10.76
CA THR A 37 10.80 5.00 -11.62
C THR A 37 11.38 4.19 -12.77
N ASP A 38 11.83 2.97 -12.50
CA ASP A 38 12.50 2.12 -13.50
C ASP A 38 11.52 1.60 -14.57
N ILE A 39 10.26 1.40 -14.19
CA ILE A 39 9.18 1.02 -15.11
C ILE A 39 8.57 2.27 -15.76
N ASN A 40 8.77 3.45 -15.16
CA ASN A 40 8.11 4.71 -15.51
C ASN A 40 6.60 4.50 -15.64
N ASN A 41 5.97 4.03 -14.55
CA ASN A 41 4.54 3.88 -14.46
C ASN A 41 4.02 4.01 -13.01
N LEU A 42 2.74 4.31 -12.89
CA LEU A 42 2.04 4.39 -11.61
C LEU A 42 1.59 3.03 -11.11
N GLY A 43 1.38 2.93 -9.81
CA GLY A 43 0.83 1.78 -9.12
C GLY A 43 0.00 2.18 -7.91
N VAL A 44 -0.69 1.20 -7.37
CA VAL A 44 -1.42 1.30 -6.10
C VAL A 44 -0.76 0.40 -5.09
N ALA A 45 -0.59 0.90 -3.87
CA ALA A 45 -0.01 0.16 -2.76
C ALA A 45 -1.02 0.05 -1.62
N PHE A 46 -0.99 -1.08 -0.94
CA PHE A 46 -1.63 -1.31 0.34
C PHE A 46 -0.56 -1.74 1.33
N LYS A 47 -0.61 -1.21 2.56
CA LYS A 47 0.31 -1.57 3.63
C LYS A 47 -0.47 -1.76 4.92
N GLY A 48 -0.30 -2.91 5.54
CA GLY A 48 -0.72 -3.19 6.91
C GLY A 48 0.50 -3.20 7.83
N VAL A 49 0.35 -2.69 9.05
CA VAL A 49 1.37 -2.68 10.09
C VAL A 49 0.77 -3.22 11.38
N TYR A 50 1.48 -4.13 12.04
CA TYR A 50 1.16 -4.65 13.35
C TYR A 50 2.24 -4.27 14.36
N THR A 51 1.88 -3.60 15.44
CA THR A 51 2.77 -3.23 16.54
C THR A 51 2.87 -4.41 17.52
N PHE A 52 4.05 -5.03 17.61
CA PHE A 52 4.33 -6.11 18.56
C PHE A 52 4.72 -5.57 19.94
N THR A 53 5.54 -4.53 19.94
CA THR A 53 6.01 -3.78 21.12
C THR A 53 6.06 -2.29 20.75
N PRO A 54 6.17 -1.35 21.71
CA PRO A 54 6.26 0.08 21.38
C PRO A 54 7.36 0.43 20.38
N GLU A 55 8.44 -0.35 20.34
CA GLU A 55 9.59 -0.13 19.47
C GLU A 55 9.56 -0.98 18.19
N TRP A 56 8.86 -2.13 18.19
CA TRP A 56 8.88 -3.07 17.06
C TRP A 56 7.52 -3.27 16.41
N GLU A 57 7.53 -3.14 15.08
CA GLU A 57 6.38 -3.38 14.24
C GLU A 57 6.72 -4.34 13.09
N GLY A 58 5.76 -5.19 12.74
CA GLY A 58 5.79 -5.96 11.50
C GLY A 58 4.91 -5.30 10.47
N ALA A 59 5.30 -5.33 9.19
CA ALA A 59 4.47 -4.81 8.12
C ALA A 59 4.37 -5.78 6.94
N PHE A 60 3.17 -5.81 6.36
CA PHE A 60 2.88 -6.47 5.11
C PHE A 60 2.51 -5.42 4.08
N GLY A 61 3.21 -5.41 2.95
CA GLY A 61 2.93 -4.55 1.81
C GLY A 61 2.50 -5.36 0.59
N PHE A 62 1.56 -4.81 -0.16
CA PHE A 62 1.25 -5.27 -1.50
C PHE A 62 1.16 -4.07 -2.44
N THR A 63 1.99 -4.06 -3.48
CA THR A 63 1.99 -3.02 -4.52
C THR A 63 1.66 -3.63 -5.86
N HIS A 64 0.68 -3.06 -6.57
CA HIS A 64 0.37 -3.39 -7.96
C HIS A 64 0.76 -2.23 -8.86
N ILE A 65 1.80 -2.42 -9.67
CA ILE A 65 2.18 -1.46 -10.72
C ILE A 65 1.29 -1.71 -11.94
N LEU A 66 0.68 -0.63 -12.43
CA LEU A 66 -0.25 -0.69 -13.55
C LEU A 66 0.42 -1.26 -14.79
N LYS A 67 -0.39 -1.87 -15.65
CA LYS A 67 0.07 -2.51 -16.88
C LYS A 67 0.73 -1.49 -17.81
N LYS A 68 1.93 -1.83 -18.29
CA LYS A 68 2.68 -1.14 -19.34
C LYS A 68 3.23 -2.18 -20.29
N ASP A 69 3.04 -1.99 -21.60
CA ASP A 69 3.52 -2.91 -22.64
C ASP A 69 3.17 -4.38 -22.36
N TYR A 70 1.90 -4.62 -22.04
CA TYR A 70 1.34 -5.94 -21.71
C TYR A 70 1.78 -6.56 -20.38
N VAL A 71 2.71 -5.96 -19.65
CA VAL A 71 3.22 -6.45 -18.37
C VAL A 71 2.74 -5.58 -17.22
N SER A 72 2.22 -6.18 -16.16
CA SER A 72 2.08 -5.54 -14.85
C SER A 72 3.04 -6.17 -13.85
N TYR A 73 3.39 -5.43 -12.81
CA TYR A 73 4.27 -5.93 -11.75
C TYR A 73 3.54 -5.90 -10.43
N ASN A 74 3.84 -6.87 -9.59
CA ASN A 74 3.36 -6.91 -8.23
C ASN A 74 4.56 -7.06 -7.31
N VAL A 75 4.50 -6.40 -6.16
CA VAL A 75 5.50 -6.49 -5.12
C VAL A 75 4.79 -6.88 -3.83
N ILE A 76 5.32 -7.91 -3.17
CA ILE A 76 4.94 -8.27 -1.80
C ILE A 76 6.10 -7.90 -0.89
N ASP A 77 5.83 -7.05 0.09
CA ASP A 77 6.81 -6.60 1.08
C ASP A 77 6.50 -7.24 2.44
N LEU A 78 7.54 -7.78 3.07
CA LEU A 78 7.52 -8.32 4.42
C LEU A 78 8.61 -7.63 5.23
N ASP A 79 8.21 -6.69 6.08
CA ASP A 79 9.14 -5.78 6.77
C ASP A 79 9.05 -5.89 8.29
N ALA A 80 10.17 -5.64 8.95
CA ALA A 80 10.25 -5.25 10.35
C ALA A 80 10.65 -3.77 10.43
N GLN A 81 10.00 -3.03 11.32
CA GLN A 81 10.23 -1.61 11.58
C GLN A 81 10.62 -1.41 13.04
N TYR A 82 11.74 -0.71 13.27
CA TYR A 82 12.19 -0.32 14.61
C TYR A 82 12.01 1.18 14.81
N ILE A 83 11.13 1.58 15.72
CA ILE A 83 10.83 2.96 16.06
C ILE A 83 11.89 3.47 17.04
N PHE A 84 12.65 4.49 16.65
CA PHE A 84 13.69 5.08 17.50
C PHE A 84 13.34 6.48 18.01
N SER A 85 12.33 7.13 17.43
CA SER A 85 11.82 8.41 17.95
C SER A 85 10.38 8.61 17.54
N GLN A 86 9.55 9.03 18.50
CA GLN A 86 8.16 9.40 18.27
C GLN A 86 7.90 10.77 18.89
N SER A 87 7.51 11.74 18.07
CA SER A 87 7.18 13.10 18.51
C SER A 87 5.67 13.25 18.61
N GLY A 88 5.13 12.86 19.77
CA GLY A 88 3.69 12.79 20.01
C GLY A 88 3.00 11.85 19.01
N ASP A 89 1.77 12.20 18.61
CA ASP A 89 0.94 11.36 17.73
C ASP A 89 1.11 11.66 16.23
N GLN A 90 2.02 12.57 15.86
CA GLN A 90 2.04 13.14 14.50
C GLN A 90 3.17 12.57 13.63
N ILE A 91 4.34 12.34 14.22
CA ILE A 91 5.55 11.94 13.47
C ILE A 91 6.25 10.82 14.22
N SER A 92 6.55 9.74 13.50
CA SER A 92 7.37 8.63 13.95
C SER A 92 8.54 8.41 13.00
N PHE A 93 9.73 8.25 13.56
CA PHE A 93 10.94 7.89 12.83
C PHE A 93 11.28 6.43 13.14
N PHE A 94 11.43 5.65 12.07
CA PHE A 94 11.72 4.23 12.17
C PHE A 94 12.77 3.81 11.15
N ALA A 95 13.57 2.82 11.54
CA ALA A 95 14.40 2.07 10.61
C ALA A 95 13.58 0.89 10.08
N ILE A 96 13.80 0.49 8.84
CA ILE A 96 13.09 -0.63 8.21
C ILE A 96 14.08 -1.62 7.61
N GLY A 97 13.79 -2.91 7.78
CA GLY A 97 14.50 -3.99 7.12
C GLY A 97 13.51 -5.11 6.78
N GLY A 98 13.65 -5.71 5.61
CA GLY A 98 12.64 -6.65 5.11
C GLY A 98 13.02 -7.34 3.81
N LEU A 99 12.05 -8.07 3.27
CA LEU A 99 12.13 -8.77 2.01
C LEU A 99 11.05 -8.25 1.06
N ALA A 100 11.45 -7.96 -0.17
CA ALA A 100 10.56 -7.59 -1.25
C ALA A 100 10.59 -8.66 -2.34
N ILE A 101 9.43 -9.25 -2.63
CA ILE A 101 9.27 -10.25 -3.69
C ILE A 101 8.54 -9.59 -4.84
N THR A 102 9.25 -9.43 -5.97
CA THR A 102 8.69 -8.86 -7.19
C THR A 102 8.37 -9.95 -8.21
N TYR A 103 7.18 -9.91 -8.78
CA TYR A 103 6.80 -10.80 -9.89
C TYR A 103 6.00 -10.06 -10.97
N ALA A 104 6.26 -10.44 -12.21
CA ALA A 104 5.59 -9.88 -13.38
C ALA A 104 4.37 -10.73 -13.77
N ARG A 105 3.33 -10.07 -14.27
CA ARG A 105 2.17 -10.70 -14.90
C ARG A 105 2.03 -10.20 -16.33
N ILE A 106 2.10 -11.14 -17.27
CA ILE A 106 1.90 -10.84 -18.69
C ILE A 106 0.41 -11.02 -18.99
N GLY A 107 -0.25 -9.93 -19.38
CA GLY A 107 -1.63 -9.98 -19.82
C GLY A 107 -1.71 -10.44 -21.27
N ALA A 108 -2.12 -11.68 -21.50
CA ALA A 108 -2.52 -12.15 -22.82
C ALA A 108 -3.71 -11.31 -23.30
N THR A 109 -3.53 -10.57 -24.38
CA THR A 109 -4.65 -9.99 -25.11
C THR A 109 -4.97 -11.04 -26.17
N ALA A 110 -6.16 -11.64 -26.12
CA ALA A 110 -6.60 -12.61 -27.12
C ALA A 110 -6.63 -11.92 -28.49
N GLN A 111 -5.52 -12.04 -29.23
CA GLN A 111 -5.40 -11.65 -30.62
C GLN A 111 -5.93 -12.79 -31.47
N TYR A 112 -7.21 -13.09 -31.33
CA TYR A 112 -7.97 -13.95 -32.24
C TYR A 112 -9.36 -13.33 -32.42
N ALA A 113 -9.39 -12.17 -33.09
CA ALA A 113 -10.52 -11.77 -33.89
C ALA A 113 -10.19 -12.20 -35.32
N PHE A 114 -10.72 -13.36 -35.71
CA PHE A 114 -10.90 -13.74 -37.12
C PHE A 114 -12.41 -13.70 -37.40
#